data_AF-A0A4P8IU11-F1
#
_entry.id   AF-A0A4P8IU11-F1
#
_cell.length_a   1.000
_cell.length_b   1.000
_cell.length_c   1.000
_cell.angle_alpha   90.00
_cell.angle_beta   90.00
_cell.angle_gamma   90.00
#
_symmetry.space_group_name_H-M   'P 1'
#
loop_
_entity.id
_entity.type
_entity.pdbx_description
1 polymer ?
#
loop_
_entity_poly.entity_id
_entity_poly.type
_entity_poly.pdbx_seq_one_letter_code
_entity_poly.pdbx_strand_id
1 'polypeptide(L)'
;MKSTRPFHQTPVIAIDGPTASGKGTVATLVAAHLGFHLLDSGALYRLAALASVHYDVPPDAPDELAKLVGDLHITFREGLAQLDGVDVSTEIRAEAIGNRASAIAVHAPVRAALVARQRAFRKEPGLVADGRDMGTVIFPDAGLKVFLTASVEARAARRHKQLIQKGFSANIDDLLRDLRERDERDSQRVAAPLKPAADAKLLDTSALSIDQAVEQVVRWYQAPQSRA
;
A
#
# COMPACT_ATOMS: atom_id res chain seq x y z
N MET A 1 -33.14 0.72 10.64
CA MET A 1 -33.16 1.85 9.69
C MET A 1 -31.73 2.20 9.33
N LYS A 2 -31.34 2.06 8.06
CA LYS A 2 -30.03 2.53 7.59
C LYS A 2 -30.03 4.06 7.69
N SER A 3 -29.09 4.61 8.45
CA SER A 3 -28.86 6.06 8.55
C SER A 3 -28.25 6.56 7.24
N THR A 4 -29.05 6.70 6.19
CA THR A 4 -28.66 7.41 4.97
C THR A 4 -28.68 8.90 5.26
N ARG A 5 -27.60 9.40 5.87
CA ARG A 5 -27.31 10.84 5.88
C ARG A 5 -26.59 11.17 4.57
N PRO A 6 -27.13 12.05 3.73
CA PRO A 6 -26.57 12.38 2.40
C PRO A 6 -25.18 13.07 2.44
N PHE A 7 -24.65 13.35 3.63
CA PHE A 7 -23.35 14.00 3.85
C PHE A 7 -22.28 13.09 4.49
N HIS A 8 -22.56 11.79 4.68
CA HIS A 8 -21.51 10.88 5.15
C HIS A 8 -20.57 10.62 3.98
N GLN A 9 -19.35 11.16 4.04
CA GLN A 9 -18.32 10.76 3.10
C GLN A 9 -18.10 9.25 3.25
N THR A 10 -18.01 8.55 2.12
CA THR A 10 -17.70 7.12 2.07
C THR A 10 -16.57 6.78 3.04
N PRO A 11 -16.73 5.80 3.94
CA PRO A 11 -15.74 5.51 4.97
C PRO A 11 -14.43 4.99 4.37
N VAL A 12 -13.31 5.36 5.00
CA VAL A 12 -11.97 4.89 4.63
C VAL A 12 -11.28 4.29 5.86
N ILE A 13 -10.69 3.11 5.68
CA ILE A 13 -9.71 2.51 6.60
C ILE A 13 -8.34 2.62 5.93
N ALA A 14 -7.46 3.46 6.48
CA ALA A 14 -6.08 3.56 6.03
C ALA A 14 -5.20 2.57 6.80
N ILE A 15 -4.45 1.72 6.09
CA ILE A 15 -3.48 0.78 6.65
C ILE A 15 -2.10 1.11 6.08
N ASP A 16 -1.29 1.78 6.89
CA ASP A 16 0.08 2.15 6.56
C ASP A 16 1.08 1.24 7.26
N GLY A 17 2.26 1.03 6.67
CA GLY A 17 3.31 0.27 7.34
C GLY A 17 4.51 -0.02 6.44
N PRO A 18 5.59 -0.58 6.99
CA PRO A 18 6.79 -0.94 6.24
C PRO A 18 6.56 -2.10 5.26
N THR A 19 7.55 -2.36 4.39
CA THR A 19 7.50 -3.52 3.48
C THR A 19 7.42 -4.82 4.28
N ALA A 20 6.65 -5.79 3.78
CA ALA A 20 6.54 -7.13 4.35
C ALA A 20 5.97 -7.20 5.78
N SER A 21 5.31 -6.13 6.27
CA SER A 21 4.59 -6.16 7.55
C SER A 21 3.33 -7.04 7.53
N GLY A 22 2.80 -7.36 6.33
CA GLY A 22 1.55 -8.12 6.18
C GLY A 22 0.34 -7.25 5.80
N LYS A 23 0.54 -5.94 5.67
CA LYS A 23 -0.49 -4.94 5.34
C LYS A 23 -1.37 -5.29 4.13
N GLY A 24 -0.81 -5.74 3.01
CA GLY A 24 -1.60 -6.05 1.81
C GLY A 24 -2.56 -7.23 2.02
N THR A 25 -2.11 -8.26 2.75
CA THR A 25 -2.97 -9.39 3.11
C THR A 25 -4.06 -8.97 4.08
N VAL A 26 -3.72 -8.22 5.13
CA VAL A 26 -4.69 -7.73 6.11
C VAL A 26 -5.71 -6.80 5.44
N ALA A 27 -5.28 -5.86 4.60
CA ALA A 27 -6.15 -4.94 3.88
C ALA A 27 -7.13 -5.68 2.96
N THR A 28 -6.64 -6.67 2.21
CA THR A 28 -7.49 -7.50 1.34
C THR A 28 -8.57 -8.22 2.13
N LEU A 29 -8.20 -8.86 3.25
CA LEU A 29 -9.15 -9.63 4.06
C LEU A 29 -10.14 -8.72 4.81
N VAL A 30 -9.69 -7.57 5.31
CA VAL A 30 -10.57 -6.56 5.93
C VAL A 30 -11.55 -6.00 4.90
N ALA A 31 -11.09 -5.68 3.70
CA ALA A 31 -11.95 -5.21 2.62
C ALA A 31 -13.03 -6.24 2.26
N ALA A 32 -12.63 -7.50 2.08
CA ALA A 32 -13.55 -8.60 1.82
C ALA A 32 -14.55 -8.80 2.97
N HIS A 33 -14.10 -8.75 4.22
CA HIS A 33 -14.95 -8.93 5.40
C HIS A 33 -16.02 -7.82 5.53
N LEU A 34 -15.67 -6.58 5.18
CA LEU A 34 -16.58 -5.43 5.27
C LEU A 34 -17.36 -5.15 3.98
N GLY A 35 -17.06 -5.85 2.89
CA GLY A 35 -17.59 -5.56 1.56
C GLY A 35 -17.10 -4.22 0.97
N PHE A 36 -15.92 -3.75 1.40
CA PHE A 36 -15.33 -2.48 0.97
C PHE A 36 -14.48 -2.67 -0.27
N HIS A 37 -14.27 -1.58 -1.00
CA HIS A 37 -13.26 -1.53 -2.07
C HIS A 37 -11.86 -1.62 -1.46
N LEU A 38 -10.89 -2.07 -2.26
CA LEU A 38 -9.49 -2.15 -1.89
C LEU A 38 -8.65 -1.23 -2.79
N LEU A 39 -7.79 -0.43 -2.18
CA LEU A 39 -6.70 0.26 -2.85
C LEU A 39 -5.36 -0.32 -2.38
N ASP A 40 -4.61 -0.94 -3.29
CA ASP A 40 -3.18 -1.22 -3.10
C ASP A 40 -2.37 -0.11 -3.78
N SER A 41 -1.95 0.90 -3.00
CA SER A 41 -1.14 1.99 -3.52
C SER A 41 0.22 1.51 -4.03
N GLY A 42 0.78 0.44 -3.44
CA GLY A 42 2.05 -0.13 -3.86
C GLY A 42 1.98 -0.71 -5.27
N ALA A 43 0.84 -1.30 -5.64
CA ALA A 43 0.60 -1.78 -7.00
C ALA A 43 0.57 -0.63 -8.03
N LEU A 44 0.03 0.55 -7.68
CA LEU A 44 0.07 1.73 -8.56
C LEU A 44 1.51 2.19 -8.85
N TYR A 45 2.36 2.27 -7.82
CA TYR A 45 3.77 2.61 -8.02
C TYR A 45 4.52 1.51 -8.81
N ARG A 46 4.15 0.24 -8.65
CA ARG A 46 4.73 -0.86 -9.45
C ARG A 46 4.31 -0.80 -10.91
N LEU A 47 3.07 -0.40 -11.21
CA LEU A 47 2.65 -0.14 -12.60
C LEU A 47 3.41 1.03 -13.20
N ALA A 48 3.56 2.13 -12.47
CA ALA A 48 4.37 3.26 -12.93
C ALA A 48 5.83 2.85 -13.20
N ALA A 49 6.39 1.99 -12.33
CA ALA A 49 7.73 1.44 -12.51
C ALA A 49 7.85 0.48 -13.70
N LEU A 50 6.84 -0.36 -13.93
CA LEU A 50 6.82 -1.26 -15.09
C LEU A 50 6.68 -0.48 -16.39
N ALA A 51 5.77 0.51 -16.41
CA ALA A 51 5.62 1.40 -17.55
C ALA A 51 6.93 2.14 -17.87
N SER A 52 7.65 2.66 -16.86
CA SER A 52 8.92 3.32 -17.13
C SER A 52 9.99 2.40 -17.72
N VAL A 53 9.92 1.08 -17.45
CA VAL A 53 10.77 0.10 -18.13
C VAL A 53 10.32 -0.09 -19.59
N HIS A 54 9.03 -0.27 -19.85
CA HIS A 54 8.53 -0.50 -21.21
C HIS A 54 8.72 0.70 -22.14
N TYR A 55 8.60 1.90 -21.61
CA TYR A 55 8.74 3.15 -22.36
C TYR A 55 10.13 3.78 -22.25
N ASP A 56 11.11 3.03 -21.71
CA ASP A 56 12.53 3.44 -21.58
C ASP A 56 12.73 4.79 -20.87
N VAL A 57 11.94 5.05 -19.83
CA VAL A 57 12.03 6.25 -19.00
C VAL A 57 12.96 5.98 -17.80
N PRO A 58 14.04 6.76 -17.63
CA PRO A 58 14.96 6.62 -16.51
C PRO A 58 14.28 6.81 -15.14
N PRO A 59 14.68 6.06 -14.10
CA PRO A 59 14.09 6.18 -12.75
C PRO A 59 14.45 7.48 -12.04
N ASP A 60 15.42 8.25 -12.56
CA ASP A 60 15.91 9.54 -12.08
C ASP A 60 15.40 10.73 -12.92
N ALA A 61 14.42 10.51 -13.82
CA ALA A 61 13.77 11.54 -14.61
C ALA A 61 12.36 11.89 -14.05
N PRO A 62 12.24 12.63 -12.94
CA PRO A 62 10.98 12.78 -12.20
C PRO A 62 9.83 13.40 -13.02
N ASP A 63 10.14 14.36 -13.89
CA ASP A 63 9.12 15.04 -14.71
C ASP A 63 8.62 14.16 -15.86
N GLU A 64 9.52 13.40 -16.49
CA GLU A 64 9.17 12.42 -17.52
C GLU A 64 8.35 11.27 -16.92
N LEU A 65 8.73 10.78 -15.74
CA LEU A 65 7.97 9.79 -14.99
C LEU A 65 6.57 10.30 -14.62
N ALA A 66 6.45 11.56 -14.16
CA ALA A 66 5.16 12.15 -13.81
C ALA A 66 4.25 12.29 -15.03
N LYS A 67 4.81 12.71 -16.18
CA LYS A 67 4.08 12.78 -17.45
C LYS A 67 3.63 11.39 -17.91
N LEU A 68 4.55 10.43 -17.93
CA LEU A 68 4.24 9.04 -18.27
C LEU A 68 3.09 8.54 -17.41
N VAL A 69 3.21 8.67 -16.08
CA VAL A 69 2.16 8.28 -15.15
C VAL A 69 0.84 8.95 -15.53
N GLY A 70 0.81 10.25 -15.76
CA GLY A 70 -0.40 10.99 -16.15
C GLY A 70 -1.14 10.39 -17.36
N ASP A 71 -0.40 9.87 -18.33
CA ASP A 71 -0.93 9.34 -19.59
C ASP A 71 -1.33 7.85 -19.52
N LEU A 72 -0.88 7.09 -18.50
CA LEU A 72 -1.16 5.65 -18.40
C LEU A 72 -2.65 5.32 -18.22
N HIS A 73 -3.12 4.33 -18.99
CA HIS A 73 -4.42 3.70 -18.78
C HIS A 73 -4.27 2.51 -17.81
N ILE A 74 -4.40 2.80 -16.53
CA ILE A 74 -4.30 1.81 -15.46
C ILE A 74 -5.69 1.29 -15.09
N THR A 75 -5.86 -0.03 -15.10
CA THR A 75 -7.06 -0.68 -14.54
C THR A 75 -6.68 -1.68 -13.45
N PHE A 76 -7.32 -1.58 -12.29
CA PHE A 76 -7.25 -2.58 -11.22
C PHE A 76 -8.63 -3.17 -10.95
N ARG A 77 -8.76 -4.50 -11.06
CA ARG A 77 -10.00 -5.23 -10.75
C ARG A 77 -9.67 -6.57 -10.12
N GLU A 78 -10.14 -6.83 -8.90
CA GLU A 78 -10.11 -8.18 -8.29
C GLU A 78 -8.74 -8.90 -8.35
N GLY A 79 -7.63 -8.14 -8.21
CA GLY A 79 -6.26 -8.68 -8.27
C GLY A 79 -5.65 -8.72 -9.68
N LEU A 80 -6.42 -8.40 -10.72
CA LEU A 80 -5.96 -8.08 -12.07
C LEU A 80 -5.42 -6.64 -12.11
N ALA A 81 -4.20 -6.49 -12.60
CA ALA A 81 -3.58 -5.20 -12.90
C ALA A 81 -3.32 -5.12 -14.40
N GLN A 82 -3.92 -4.14 -15.07
CA GLN A 82 -3.70 -3.89 -16.48
C GLN A 82 -2.99 -2.57 -16.72
N LEU A 83 -2.06 -2.60 -17.67
CA LEU A 83 -1.37 -1.45 -18.23
C LEU A 83 -1.71 -1.36 -19.71
N ASP A 84 -2.38 -0.29 -20.13
CA ASP A 84 -2.81 -0.06 -21.53
C ASP A 84 -3.58 -1.26 -22.12
N GLY A 85 -4.41 -1.90 -21.27
CA GLY A 85 -5.25 -3.05 -21.63
C GLY A 85 -4.56 -4.42 -21.50
N VAL A 86 -3.26 -4.48 -21.24
CA VAL A 86 -2.50 -5.73 -21.09
C VAL A 86 -2.45 -6.15 -19.63
N ASP A 87 -2.75 -7.42 -19.33
CA ASP A 87 -2.57 -7.98 -17.99
C ASP A 87 -1.09 -8.09 -17.63
N VAL A 88 -0.69 -7.34 -16.61
CA VAL A 88 0.67 -7.27 -16.07
C VAL A 88 0.73 -7.68 -14.60
N SER A 89 -0.29 -8.39 -14.11
CA SER A 89 -0.45 -8.74 -12.68
C SER A 89 0.74 -9.49 -12.10
N THR A 90 1.38 -10.34 -12.91
CA THR A 90 2.58 -11.09 -12.51
C THR A 90 3.83 -10.22 -12.57
N GLU A 91 3.97 -9.41 -13.62
CA GLU A 91 5.14 -8.57 -13.88
C GLU A 91 5.32 -7.49 -12.80
N ILE A 92 4.23 -6.84 -12.37
CA ILE A 92 4.28 -5.83 -11.31
C ILE A 92 4.74 -6.41 -9.96
N ARG A 93 4.67 -7.75 -9.78
CA ARG A 93 5.10 -8.45 -8.56
C ARG A 93 6.58 -8.83 -8.60
N ALA A 94 7.26 -8.68 -9.73
CA ALA A 94 8.69 -8.94 -9.86
C ALA A 94 9.51 -8.04 -8.92
N GLU A 95 10.66 -8.55 -8.48
CA GLU A 95 11.52 -7.85 -7.54
C GLU A 95 12.15 -6.59 -8.13
N ALA A 96 12.65 -6.67 -9.37
CA ALA A 96 13.20 -5.53 -10.08
C ALA A 96 12.18 -4.37 -10.20
N ILE A 97 10.92 -4.69 -10.45
CA ILE A 97 9.82 -3.70 -10.51
C ILE A 97 9.52 -3.12 -9.13
N GLY A 98 9.57 -3.94 -8.07
CA GLY A 98 9.44 -3.45 -6.69
C GLY A 98 10.57 -2.49 -6.29
N ASN A 99 11.81 -2.78 -6.67
CA ASN A 99 12.95 -1.90 -6.43
C ASN A 99 12.81 -0.58 -7.19
N ARG A 100 12.45 -0.64 -8.47
CA ARG A 100 12.21 0.55 -9.28
C ARG A 100 11.04 1.38 -8.74
N ALA A 101 9.97 0.75 -8.27
CA ALA A 101 8.85 1.43 -7.63
C ALA A 101 9.29 2.21 -6.37
N SER A 102 10.16 1.63 -5.55
CA SER A 102 10.76 2.33 -4.40
C SER A 102 11.61 3.52 -4.84
N ALA A 103 12.41 3.36 -5.91
CA ALA A 103 13.27 4.42 -6.44
C ALA A 103 12.47 5.60 -7.01
N ILE A 104 11.36 5.36 -7.72
CA ILE A 104 10.56 6.46 -8.28
C ILE A 104 9.63 7.12 -7.24
N ALA A 105 9.24 6.40 -6.18
CA ALA A 105 8.32 6.90 -5.15
C ALA A 105 8.95 7.96 -4.23
N VAL A 106 10.25 8.26 -4.38
CA VAL A 106 10.91 9.39 -3.71
C VAL A 106 10.60 10.73 -4.40
N HIS A 107 10.23 10.70 -5.67
CA HIS A 107 10.04 11.89 -6.50
C HIS A 107 8.67 12.51 -6.27
N ALA A 108 8.64 13.75 -5.76
CA ALA A 108 7.39 14.47 -5.50
C ALA A 108 6.48 14.60 -6.74
N PRO A 109 6.98 14.88 -7.97
CA PRO A 109 6.14 14.95 -9.16
C PRO A 109 5.39 13.63 -9.46
N VAL A 110 6.07 12.49 -9.31
CA VAL A 110 5.46 11.16 -9.53
C VAL A 110 4.35 10.90 -8.51
N ARG A 111 4.60 11.24 -7.23
CA ARG A 111 3.57 11.09 -6.18
C ARG A 111 2.36 11.96 -6.47
N ALA A 112 2.58 13.23 -6.85
CA ALA A 112 1.52 14.17 -7.17
C ALA A 112 0.63 13.65 -8.31
N ALA A 113 1.22 13.09 -9.37
CA ALA A 113 0.49 12.49 -10.49
C ALA A 113 -0.40 11.31 -10.08
N LEU A 114 -0.06 10.60 -9.00
CA LEU A 114 -0.83 9.45 -8.50
C LEU A 114 -1.91 9.82 -7.46
N VAL A 115 -1.91 11.04 -6.90
CA VAL A 115 -2.85 11.41 -5.81
C VAL A 115 -4.30 11.31 -6.26
N ALA A 116 -4.64 11.91 -7.39
CA ALA A 116 -6.03 11.93 -7.88
C ALA A 116 -6.56 10.50 -8.12
N ARG A 117 -5.70 9.63 -8.69
CA ARG A 117 -6.04 8.22 -8.95
C ARG A 117 -6.30 7.46 -7.66
N GLN A 118 -5.43 7.61 -6.65
CA GLN A 118 -5.62 6.98 -5.35
C GLN A 118 -6.93 7.42 -4.69
N ARG A 119 -7.22 8.73 -4.69
CA ARG A 119 -8.46 9.26 -4.12
C ARG A 119 -9.71 8.76 -4.84
N ALA A 120 -9.64 8.49 -6.14
CA ALA A 120 -10.76 7.95 -6.92
C ALA A 120 -11.18 6.51 -6.53
N PHE A 121 -10.37 5.78 -5.74
CA PHE A 121 -10.77 4.48 -5.18
C PHE A 121 -11.81 4.61 -4.06
N ARG A 122 -11.99 5.80 -3.48
CA ARG A 122 -12.98 6.03 -2.42
C ARG A 122 -14.38 6.02 -3.02
N LYS A 123 -15.04 4.86 -2.93
CA LYS A 123 -16.39 4.59 -3.46
C LYS A 123 -17.23 3.86 -2.43
N GLU A 124 -18.55 4.06 -2.47
CA GLU A 124 -19.49 3.29 -1.64
C GLU A 124 -19.34 1.78 -1.88
N PRO A 125 -19.45 0.93 -0.83
CA PRO A 125 -19.86 1.25 0.54
C PRO A 125 -18.71 1.70 1.47
N GLY A 126 -17.47 1.72 0.98
CA GLY A 126 -16.28 2.04 1.77
C GLY A 126 -14.99 1.65 1.06
N LEU A 127 -13.85 2.06 1.61
CA LEU A 127 -12.52 1.77 1.07
C LEU A 127 -11.57 1.30 2.18
N VAL A 128 -10.79 0.26 1.92
CA VAL A 128 -9.56 -0.06 2.65
C VAL A 128 -8.36 0.32 1.77
N ALA A 129 -7.54 1.25 2.25
CA ALA A 129 -6.39 1.78 1.53
C ALA A 129 -5.08 1.27 2.16
N ASP A 130 -4.33 0.46 1.43
CA ASP A 130 -3.03 -0.08 1.82
C ASP A 130 -1.89 0.78 1.26
N GLY A 131 -0.97 1.24 2.11
CA GLY A 131 0.17 2.04 1.67
C GLY A 131 1.21 2.39 2.73
N ARG A 132 1.71 3.62 2.61
CA ARG A 132 2.80 4.20 3.42
C ARG A 132 2.39 5.52 4.08
N ASP A 133 1.53 6.28 3.40
CA ASP A 133 1.07 7.63 3.73
C ASP A 133 -0.45 7.78 3.48
N MET A 134 -1.21 6.69 3.54
CA MET A 134 -2.65 6.69 3.31
C MET A 134 -3.37 7.53 4.38
N GLY A 135 -3.02 7.36 5.65
CA GLY A 135 -3.64 8.07 6.77
C GLY A 135 -3.06 9.46 7.04
N THR A 136 -1.92 9.80 6.44
CA THR A 136 -1.24 11.10 6.63
C THR A 136 -1.43 12.06 5.46
N VAL A 137 -1.49 11.55 4.22
CA VAL A 137 -1.46 12.38 3.00
C VAL A 137 -2.65 12.12 2.09
N ILE A 138 -2.93 10.86 1.75
CA ILE A 138 -3.97 10.54 0.75
C ILE A 138 -5.38 10.72 1.32
N PHE A 139 -5.61 10.15 2.50
CA PHE A 139 -6.87 10.16 3.25
C PHE A 139 -6.62 10.58 4.72
N PRO A 140 -6.20 11.85 4.95
CA PRO A 140 -6.01 12.37 6.30
C PRO A 140 -7.31 12.38 7.13
N ASP A 141 -8.46 12.27 6.47
CA ASP A 141 -9.81 12.18 7.03
C ASP A 141 -10.33 10.74 7.19
N ALA A 142 -9.47 9.73 7.00
CA ALA A 142 -9.86 8.33 7.17
C ALA A 142 -10.46 8.06 8.57
N GLY A 143 -11.62 7.40 8.60
CA GLY A 143 -12.35 7.12 9.85
C GLY A 143 -11.67 6.10 10.76
N LEU A 144 -10.75 5.29 10.22
CA LEU A 144 -9.79 4.50 10.97
C LEU A 144 -8.44 4.57 10.27
N LYS A 145 -7.38 4.85 11.04
CA LYS A 145 -5.99 4.78 10.59
C LYS A 145 -5.26 3.73 11.42
N VAL A 146 -4.60 2.81 10.73
CA VAL A 146 -3.82 1.73 11.35
C VAL A 146 -2.40 1.84 10.83
N PHE A 147 -1.43 1.85 11.74
CA PHE A 147 -0.04 1.65 11.40
C PHE A 147 0.35 0.21 11.72
N LEU A 148 0.44 -0.63 10.69
CA LEU A 148 0.71 -2.05 10.81
C LEU A 148 2.21 -2.31 10.69
N THR A 149 2.82 -2.72 11.79
CA THR A 149 4.27 -2.97 11.88
C THR A 149 4.57 -4.43 12.23
N ALA A 150 5.85 -4.78 12.13
CA ALA A 150 6.44 -6.01 12.65
C ALA A 150 7.97 -5.80 12.74
N SER A 151 8.63 -6.56 13.60
CA SER A 151 10.10 -6.58 13.67
C SER A 151 10.71 -6.89 12.31
N VAL A 152 11.89 -6.33 12.01
CA VAL A 152 12.53 -6.56 10.71
C VAL A 152 12.87 -8.03 10.51
N GLU A 153 13.19 -8.72 11.60
CA GLU A 153 13.45 -10.15 11.65
C GLU A 153 12.20 -10.96 11.26
N ALA A 154 11.03 -10.63 11.82
CA ALA A 154 9.77 -11.29 11.47
C ALA A 154 9.40 -11.04 10.00
N ARG A 155 9.64 -9.83 9.49
CA ARG A 155 9.38 -9.47 8.09
C ARG A 155 10.33 -10.17 7.13
N ALA A 156 11.61 -10.26 7.47
CA ALA A 156 12.61 -11.00 6.71
C ALA A 156 12.26 -12.49 6.65
N ALA A 157 11.91 -13.11 7.78
CA ALA A 157 11.52 -14.51 7.84
C ALA A 157 10.26 -14.81 6.99
N ARG A 158 9.24 -13.94 7.04
CA ARG A 158 8.04 -14.05 6.19
C ARG A 158 8.39 -13.95 4.71
N ARG A 159 9.20 -12.95 4.34
CA ARG A 159 9.63 -12.73 2.95
C ARG A 159 10.46 -13.90 2.43
N HIS A 160 11.38 -14.41 3.23
CA HIS A 160 12.18 -15.59 2.92
C HIS A 160 11.28 -16.79 2.64
N LYS A 161 10.33 -17.09 3.54
CA LYS A 161 9.36 -18.18 3.35
C LYS A 161 8.56 -18.04 2.04
N GLN A 162 8.12 -16.83 1.70
CA GLN A 162 7.40 -16.56 0.44
C GLN A 162 8.25 -16.80 -0.81
N LEU A 163 9.55 -16.51 -0.76
CA LEU A 163 10.47 -16.72 -1.90
C LEU A 163 10.76 -18.21 -2.10
N ILE A 164 11.07 -18.93 -1.01
CA ILE A 164 11.27 -20.39 -1.04
C ILE A 164 10.03 -21.10 -1.58
N GLN A 165 8.82 -20.72 -1.13
CA GLN A 165 7.57 -21.30 -1.62
C GLN A 165 7.33 -21.09 -3.12
N LYS A 166 7.95 -20.07 -3.73
CA LYS A 166 7.88 -19.78 -5.16
C LYS A 166 9.03 -20.40 -5.96
N GLY A 167 9.90 -21.19 -5.32
CA GLY A 167 11.05 -21.85 -5.95
C GLY A 167 12.28 -20.96 -6.12
N PHE A 168 12.33 -19.78 -5.49
CA PHE A 168 13.51 -18.92 -5.51
C PHE A 168 14.43 -19.25 -4.34
N SER A 169 15.73 -19.26 -4.57
CA SER A 169 16.72 -19.20 -3.48
C SER A 169 16.76 -17.78 -2.91
N ALA A 170 16.83 -17.67 -1.59
CA ALA A 170 16.94 -16.38 -0.90
C ALA A 170 17.83 -16.52 0.32
N ASN A 171 18.69 -15.54 0.57
CA ASN A 171 19.49 -15.46 1.79
C ASN A 171 18.77 -14.54 2.80
N ILE A 172 18.61 -15.01 4.04
CA ILE A 172 17.92 -14.25 5.08
C ILE A 172 18.65 -12.96 5.47
N ASP A 173 19.98 -12.96 5.46
CA ASP A 173 20.81 -11.80 5.83
C ASP A 173 20.71 -10.70 4.77
N ASP A 174 20.70 -11.09 3.49
CA ASP A 174 20.49 -10.15 2.38
C ASP A 174 19.08 -9.54 2.44
N LEU A 175 18.05 -10.36 2.69
CA LEU A 175 16.69 -9.86 2.86
C LEU A 175 16.55 -8.88 4.03
N LEU A 176 17.26 -9.15 5.12
CA LEU A 176 17.23 -8.31 6.30
C LEU A 176 17.94 -6.97 6.06
N ARG A 177 19.07 -6.98 5.35
CA ARG A 177 19.75 -5.76 4.88
C ARG A 177 18.84 -4.95 3.95
N ASP A 178 18.28 -5.58 2.92
CA ASP A 178 17.40 -4.92 1.94
C ASP A 178 16.15 -4.29 2.59
N LEU A 179 15.56 -4.98 3.58
CA LEU A 179 14.42 -4.45 4.32
C LEU A 179 14.81 -3.23 5.15
N ARG A 180 15.97 -3.24 5.83
CA ARG A 180 16.46 -2.09 6.60
C ARG A 180 16.72 -0.89 5.71
N GLU A 181 17.42 -1.07 4.60
CA GLU A 181 17.71 0.01 3.64
C GLU A 181 16.43 0.61 3.06
N ARG A 182 15.43 -0.23 2.75
CA ARG A 182 14.13 0.25 2.28
C ARG A 182 13.38 1.00 3.37
N ASP A 183 13.34 0.51 4.60
CA ASP A 183 12.65 1.19 5.69
C ASP A 183 13.31 2.54 6.04
N GLU A 184 14.65 2.60 5.98
CA GLU A 184 15.41 3.84 6.15
C GLU A 184 15.07 4.85 5.05
N ARG A 185 15.14 4.43 3.78
CA ARG A 185 14.72 5.27 2.64
C ARG A 185 13.28 5.73 2.76
N ASP A 186 12.38 4.84 3.18
CA ASP A 186 10.96 5.12 3.31
C ASP A 186 10.66 6.14 4.43
N SER A 187 11.41 6.09 5.53
CA SER A 187 11.25 6.97 6.69
C SER A 187 11.98 8.31 6.55
N GLN A 188 13.12 8.36 5.84
CA GLN A 188 13.90 9.58 5.62
C GLN A 188 13.43 10.41 4.42
N ARG A 189 12.44 9.92 3.66
CA ARG A 189 11.90 10.64 2.51
C ARG A 189 11.35 12.02 2.89
N VAL A 190 11.82 13.07 2.20
CA VAL A 190 11.36 14.45 2.41
C VAL A 190 9.86 14.59 2.13
N ALA A 191 9.38 13.98 1.03
CA ALA A 191 7.98 13.97 0.67
C ALA A 191 7.29 12.71 1.23
N ALA A 192 6.32 12.93 2.14
CA ALA A 192 5.44 11.90 2.70
C ALA A 192 6.22 10.67 3.23
N PRO A 193 7.00 10.87 4.30
CA PRO A 193 7.78 9.82 4.95
C PRO A 193 6.86 8.76 5.56
N LEU A 194 7.37 7.53 5.66
CA LEU A 194 6.72 6.44 6.38
C LEU A 194 6.70 6.76 7.88
N LYS A 195 5.60 7.35 8.34
CA LYS A 195 5.36 7.68 9.74
C LYS A 195 3.87 7.45 10.06
N PRO A 196 3.53 6.90 11.23
CA PRO A 196 2.14 6.83 11.66
C PRO A 196 1.52 8.24 11.72
N ALA A 197 0.25 8.35 11.30
CA ALA A 197 -0.55 9.53 11.63
C ALA A 197 -0.69 9.66 13.15
N ALA A 198 -0.91 10.89 13.64
CA ALA A 198 -1.00 11.15 15.08
C ALA A 198 -2.14 10.37 15.77
N ASP A 199 -3.22 10.10 15.03
CA ASP A 199 -4.40 9.35 15.43
C ASP A 199 -4.39 7.89 14.94
N ALA A 200 -3.28 7.41 14.38
CA ALA A 200 -3.17 6.02 13.93
C ALA A 200 -3.04 5.05 15.10
N LYS A 201 -3.78 3.95 15.04
CA LYS A 201 -3.63 2.82 15.95
C LYS A 201 -2.45 1.96 15.51
N LEU A 202 -1.48 1.75 16.40
CA LEU A 202 -0.35 0.85 16.15
C LEU A 202 -0.81 -0.61 16.27
N LEU A 203 -0.57 -1.42 15.23
CA LEU A 203 -0.78 -2.85 15.24
C LEU A 203 0.54 -3.57 14.96
N ASP A 204 1.18 -4.08 16.02
CA ASP A 204 2.35 -4.94 15.88
C ASP A 204 1.91 -6.38 15.59
N THR A 205 2.24 -6.85 14.40
CA THR A 205 1.88 -8.19 13.94
C THR A 205 2.98 -9.22 14.15
N SER A 206 4.10 -8.88 14.82
CA SER A 206 5.27 -9.76 14.96
C SER A 206 4.91 -11.15 15.50
N ALA A 207 3.99 -11.20 16.47
CA ALA A 207 3.50 -12.43 17.11
C ALA A 207 2.03 -12.76 16.80
N LEU A 208 1.38 -12.01 15.91
CA LEU A 208 -0.03 -12.22 15.56
C LEU A 208 -0.17 -13.09 14.31
N SER A 209 -1.19 -13.93 14.31
CA SER A 209 -1.68 -14.54 13.07
C SER A 209 -2.34 -13.50 12.17
N ILE A 210 -2.50 -13.83 10.89
CA ILE A 210 -3.22 -12.97 9.94
C ILE A 210 -4.65 -12.74 10.41
N ASP A 211 -5.34 -13.80 10.87
CA ASP A 211 -6.73 -13.72 11.31
C ASP A 211 -6.88 -12.81 12.54
N GLN A 212 -5.98 -12.90 13.51
CA GLN A 212 -5.95 -12.01 14.68
C GLN A 212 -5.75 -10.55 14.28
N ALA A 213 -4.86 -10.29 13.33
CA ALA A 213 -4.63 -8.93 12.82
C ALA A 213 -5.88 -8.39 12.11
N VAL A 214 -6.53 -9.20 11.27
CA VAL A 214 -7.77 -8.83 10.58
C VAL A 214 -8.90 -8.55 11.56
N GLU A 215 -9.13 -9.46 12.51
CA GLU A 215 -10.16 -9.32 13.54
C GLU A 215 -9.94 -8.03 14.36
N GLN A 216 -8.69 -7.73 14.72
CA GLN A 216 -8.37 -6.52 15.46
C GLN A 216 -8.70 -5.23 14.68
N VAL A 217 -8.40 -5.19 13.38
CA VAL A 217 -8.73 -4.04 12.53
C VAL A 217 -10.25 -3.88 12.38
N VAL A 218 -10.97 -4.98 12.11
CA VAL A 218 -12.44 -4.98 12.01
C VAL A 218 -13.07 -4.52 13.32
N ARG A 219 -12.60 -5.04 14.45
CA ARG A 219 -13.06 -4.63 15.79
C ARG A 219 -12.85 -3.14 16.03
N TRP A 220 -11.69 -2.59 15.67
CA TRP A 220 -11.44 -1.15 15.83
C TRP A 220 -12.35 -0.29 14.96
N TYR A 221 -12.68 -0.75 13.75
CA TYR A 221 -13.58 -0.04 12.85
C TYR A 221 -15.04 -0.06 13.34
N GLN A 222 -15.48 -1.19 13.90
CA GLN A 222 -16.84 -1.37 14.41
C GLN A 222 -17.04 -0.82 15.83
N ALA A 223 -15.97 -0.54 16.56
CA ALA A 223 -16.05 0.04 17.90
C ALA A 223 -16.81 1.38 17.84
N PRO A 224 -17.72 1.66 18.79
CA PRO A 224 -18.39 2.94 18.85
C PRO A 224 -17.33 4.05 18.95
N GLN A 225 -17.30 4.97 17.99
CA GLN A 225 -16.47 6.15 18.14
C GLN A 225 -17.04 6.95 19.32
N SER A 226 -16.29 6.97 20.43
CA SER A 226 -16.60 7.82 21.58
C SER A 226 -16.68 9.25 21.08
N ARG A 227 -17.90 9.81 21.05
CA ARG A 227 -18.10 11.24 20.76
C ARG A 227 -17.39 12.02 21.87
N ALA A 228 -16.29 12.70 21.52
CA ALA A 228 -15.79 13.82 22.29
C ALA A 228 -16.71 15.02 22.06
#